data_AF-A0A7Z1TAT2-F1
#
_entry.id   AF-A0A7Z1TAT2-F1
#
_cell.length_a   1.000
_cell.length_b   1.000
_cell.length_c   1.000
_cell.angle_alpha   90.00
_cell.angle_beta   90.00
_cell.angle_gamma   90.00
#
_symmetry.space_group_name_H-M   'P 1'
#
loop_
_entity.id
_entity.type
_entity.pdbx_description
1 polymer ?
#
loop_
_entity_poly.entity_id
_entity_poly.type
_entity_poly.pdbx_seq_one_letter_code
_entity_poly.pdbx_strand_id
1 'polypeptide(L)'
;MLESDKRILESWRSVAGMLGRLLGKQCEAVLHSLEDLQHSVIFIVNGNITGRGIGSPITNTALSMLQRIQEENTDVTRRQASKI
;
A
#
# COMPACT_ATOMS: atom_id res chain seq x y z
N MET A 1 -12.95 -2.51 7.08
CA MET A 1 -12.87 -2.69 5.61
C MET A 1 -14.09 -3.47 5.13
N LEU A 2 -14.63 -3.20 3.92
CA LEU A 2 -15.77 -3.96 3.39
C LEU A 2 -15.30 -5.29 2.75
N GLU A 3 -16.20 -6.26 2.61
CA GLU A 3 -15.89 -7.55 1.98
C GLU A 3 -15.50 -7.39 0.50
N SER A 4 -16.10 -6.41 -0.19
CA SER A 4 -15.71 -6.03 -1.55
C SER A 4 -14.24 -5.64 -1.65
N ASP A 5 -13.74 -4.88 -0.67
CA ASP A 5 -12.37 -4.39 -0.64
C ASP A 5 -11.39 -5.55 -0.45
N LYS A 6 -11.74 -6.50 0.43
CA LYS A 6 -10.95 -7.71 0.65
C LYS A 6 -10.82 -8.55 -0.63
N ARG A 7 -11.91 -8.71 -1.39
CA ARG A 7 -11.88 -9.42 -2.68
C ARG A 7 -11.03 -8.70 -3.72
N ILE A 8 -11.05 -7.36 -3.73
CA ILE A 8 -10.17 -6.56 -4.58
C ILE A 8 -8.71 -6.84 -4.22
N LEU A 9 -8.34 -6.69 -2.94
CA LEU A 9 -6.98 -6.95 -2.45
C LEU A 9 -6.51 -8.39 -2.76
N GLU A 10 -7.40 -9.37 -2.63
CA GLU A 10 -7.09 -10.76 -2.98
C GLU A 10 -6.71 -10.90 -4.46
N SER A 11 -7.43 -10.20 -5.35
CA SER A 11 -7.12 -10.18 -6.78
C SER A 11 -5.77 -9.51 -7.10
N TRP A 12 -5.35 -8.53 -6.28
CA TRP A 12 -4.06 -7.84 -6.43
C TRP A 12 -2.84 -8.70 -6.04
N ARG A 13 -3.02 -9.81 -5.30
CA ARG A 13 -1.91 -10.73 -4.99
C ARG A 13 -1.24 -11.25 -6.26
N SER A 14 -2.03 -11.58 -7.29
CA SER A 14 -1.50 -12.04 -8.58
C SER A 14 -0.63 -10.99 -9.26
N VAL A 15 -1.03 -9.71 -9.18
CA VAL A 15 -0.28 -8.58 -9.73
C VAL A 15 1.03 -8.37 -8.97
N ALA A 16 0.99 -8.33 -7.63
CA ALA A 16 2.18 -8.24 -6.80
C ALA A 16 3.13 -9.42 -7.06
N GLY A 17 2.56 -10.62 -7.23
CA GLY A 17 3.27 -11.84 -7.60
C GLY A 17 4.01 -11.74 -8.93
N MET A 18 3.31 -11.21 -9.95
CA MET A 18 3.88 -10.93 -11.25
C MET A 18 4.99 -9.89 -11.16
N LEU A 19 4.77 -8.77 -10.47
CA LEU A 19 5.75 -7.68 -10.35
C LEU A 19 7.05 -8.15 -9.70
N GLY A 20 6.97 -8.89 -8.59
CA GLY A 20 8.16 -9.42 -7.91
C GLY A 20 8.93 -10.45 -8.76
N ARG A 21 8.24 -11.20 -9.64
CA ARG A 21 8.90 -12.12 -10.59
C ARG A 21 9.50 -11.39 -11.79
N LEU A 22 8.77 -10.41 -12.33
CA LEU A 22 9.18 -9.63 -13.50
C LEU A 22 10.42 -8.79 -13.22
N LEU A 23 10.48 -8.14 -12.05
CA LEU A 23 11.60 -7.31 -11.62
C LEU A 23 12.77 -8.13 -11.04
N GLY A 24 12.57 -9.43 -10.84
CA GLY A 24 13.58 -10.36 -10.34
C GLY A 24 13.80 -10.30 -8.82
N LYS A 25 14.75 -11.12 -8.34
CA LYS A 25 15.00 -11.37 -6.90
C LYS A 25 15.57 -10.19 -6.11
N GLN A 26 15.85 -9.06 -6.77
CA GLN A 26 16.39 -7.84 -6.16
C GLN A 26 15.29 -6.81 -5.89
N CYS A 27 14.05 -7.10 -6.26
CA CYS A 27 12.91 -6.22 -6.00
C CYS A 27 11.93 -6.92 -5.05
N GLU A 28 11.54 -6.22 -3.99
CA GLU A 28 10.50 -6.65 -3.06
C GLU A 28 9.17 -6.05 -3.49
N ALA A 29 8.14 -6.90 -3.62
CA ALA A 29 6.77 -6.46 -3.90
C ALA A 29 5.89 -6.78 -2.68
N VAL A 30 5.31 -5.74 -2.08
CA VAL A 30 4.52 -5.85 -0.85
C VAL A 30 3.11 -5.32 -1.10
N LEU A 31 2.10 -6.12 -0.74
CA LEU A 31 0.72 -5.69 -0.74
C LEU A 31 0.29 -5.38 0.70
N HIS A 32 -0.20 -4.17 0.90
CA HIS A 32 -0.63 -3.65 2.19
C HIS A 32 -2.16 -3.59 2.30
N SER A 33 -2.72 -4.10 3.40
CA SER A 33 -4.03 -3.70 3.91
C SER A 33 -3.84 -2.51 4.85
N LEU A 34 -4.68 -1.48 4.69
CA LEU A 34 -4.68 -0.31 5.57
C LEU A 34 -5.70 -0.43 6.73
N GLU A 35 -6.30 -1.61 6.92
CA GLU A 35 -7.24 -1.87 8.03
C GLU A 35 -6.54 -1.90 9.39
N ASP A 36 -5.34 -2.48 9.45
CA ASP A 36 -4.47 -2.49 10.63
C ASP A 36 -3.03 -2.22 10.18
N LEU A 37 -2.51 -1.05 10.55
CA LEU A 37 -1.17 -0.62 10.17
C LEU A 37 -0.06 -1.41 10.88
N GLN A 38 -0.34 -2.05 12.02
CA GLN A 38 0.61 -2.91 12.72
C GLN A 38 0.72 -4.29 12.07
N HIS A 39 -0.32 -4.75 11.38
CA HIS A 39 -0.36 -6.02 10.64
C HIS A 39 -0.67 -5.82 9.16
N SER A 40 -0.08 -4.77 8.58
CA SER A 40 -0.49 -4.29 7.26
C SER A 40 -0.10 -5.22 6.09
N VAL A 41 0.98 -6.00 6.20
CA VAL A 41 1.44 -6.85 5.08
C VAL A 41 0.53 -8.06 4.94
N ILE A 42 -0.24 -8.11 3.85
CA ILE A 42 -1.14 -9.24 3.56
C ILE A 42 -0.57 -10.20 2.50
N PHE A 43 0.39 -9.74 1.69
CA PHE A 43 1.11 -10.54 0.71
C PHE A 43 2.48 -9.91 0.42
N ILE A 44 3.50 -10.74 0.20
CA ILE A 44 4.86 -10.28 -0.05
C ILE A 44 5.62 -11.24 -0.97
N VAL A 45 6.42 -10.69 -1.87
CA VAL A 45 7.36 -11.42 -2.74
C VAL A 45 8.75 -10.87 -2.53
N ASN A 46 9.74 -11.76 -2.42
CA ASN A 46 11.14 -11.44 -2.11
C ASN A 46 11.32 -10.67 -0.80
N GLY A 47 10.50 -10.97 0.22
CA GLY A 47 10.56 -10.34 1.55
C GLY A 47 11.87 -10.55 2.31
N ASN A 48 12.73 -11.45 1.83
CA ASN A 48 14.09 -11.65 2.35
C ASN A 48 15.01 -10.45 2.11
N ILE A 49 14.68 -9.54 1.18
CA ILE A 49 15.47 -8.33 0.92
C ILE A 49 15.41 -7.39 2.14
N THR A 50 14.23 -7.19 2.72
CA THR A 50 14.04 -6.35 3.91
C THR A 50 13.86 -7.15 5.21
N GLY A 51 13.75 -8.47 5.12
CA GLY A 51 13.44 -9.36 6.26
C GLY A 51 11.97 -9.36 6.67
N ARG A 52 11.07 -8.81 5.85
CA ARG A 52 9.65 -8.67 6.17
C ARG A 52 8.84 -9.88 5.72
N GLY A 53 7.74 -10.10 6.44
CA GLY A 53 6.78 -11.18 6.19
C GLY A 53 5.33 -10.72 6.31
N ILE A 54 4.39 -11.63 6.03
CA ILE A 54 2.96 -11.41 6.29
C ILE A 54 2.76 -11.01 7.76
N GLY A 55 1.92 -10.01 8.00
CA GLY A 55 1.68 -9.44 9.34
C GLY A 55 2.71 -8.41 9.78
N SER A 56 3.73 -8.08 8.96
CA SER A 56 4.65 -7.00 9.31
C SER A 56 3.93 -5.63 9.32
N PRO A 57 4.38 -4.68 10.18
CA PRO A 57 3.83 -3.34 10.20
C PRO A 57 4.15 -2.59 8.93
N ILE A 58 3.37 -1.55 8.64
CA ILE A 58 3.59 -0.64 7.52
C ILE A 58 4.92 0.12 7.73
N THR A 59 5.58 0.50 6.63
CA THR A 59 6.83 1.26 6.73
C THR A 59 6.57 2.74 6.96
N ASN A 60 7.52 3.43 7.58
CA ASN A 60 7.49 4.90 7.67
C ASN A 60 7.38 5.56 6.30
N THR A 61 8.04 5.01 5.28
CA THR A 61 7.95 5.50 3.90
C THR A 61 6.52 5.44 3.37
N ALA A 62 5.83 4.31 3.53
CA ALA A 62 4.45 4.17 3.11
C ALA A 62 3.50 5.05 3.95
N LEU A 63 3.75 5.19 5.25
CA LEU A 63 3.01 6.12 6.12
C LEU A 63 3.12 7.58 5.64
N SER A 64 4.33 8.04 5.32
CA SER A 64 4.55 9.40 4.80
C SER A 64 3.89 9.60 3.43
N MET A 65 3.86 8.58 2.58
CA MET A 65 3.11 8.62 1.31
C MET A 65 1.60 8.75 1.56
N LEU A 66 1.04 8.00 2.50
CA LEU A 66 -0.38 8.09 2.87
C LEU A 66 -0.76 9.47 3.39
N GLN A 67 0.06 10.04 4.28
CA GLN A 67 -0.13 11.41 4.80
C GLN A 67 -0.17 12.44 3.67
N ARG A 68 0.80 12.37 2.74
CA ARG A 68 0.84 13.27 1.59
C ARG A 68 -0.39 13.15 0.69
N ILE A 69 -0.84 11.92 0.41
CA ILE A 69 -2.07 11.69 -0.39
C ILE A 69 -3.29 12.31 0.31
N GLN A 70 -3.39 12.23 1.64
CA GLN A 70 -4.48 12.86 2.39
C GLN A 70 -4.42 14.39 2.31
N GLU A 71 -3.24 14.97 2.48
CA GLU A 71 -3.02 16.42 2.37
C GLU A 71 -3.35 16.94 0.96
N GLU A 72 -2.87 16.27 -0.09
CA GLU A 72 -3.13 16.63 -1.48
C GLU A 72 -4.64 16.56 -1.82
N ASN A 73 -5.36 15.57 -1.29
CA ASN A 73 -6.82 15.47 -1.46
C ASN A 73 -7.60 16.55 -0.71
N THR A 74 -7.05 17.15 0.35
CA THR A 74 -7.70 18.27 1.05
C THR A 74 -7.50 19.62 0.35
N ASP A 75 -6.45 19.76 -0.46
CA ASP A 75 -6.08 21.03 -1.10
C ASP A 75 -6.96 21.35 -2.34
N VAL A 76 -7.47 20.31 -3.02
CA VAL A 76 -8.41 20.49 -4.15
C VAL A 76 -9.77 21.05 -3.72
N THR A 77 -10.21 20.83 -2.48
CA THR A 77 -11.49 21.37 -1.97
C THR A 77 -11.40 22.86 -1.60
N ARG A 78 -10.20 23.38 -1.29
CA ARG A 78 -10.03 24.76 -0.80
C ARG A 78 -9.88 25.81 -1.90
N ARG A 79 -9.43 25.42 -3.10
CA ARG A 79 -9.11 26.36 -4.20
C ARG A 79 -10.33 26.95 -4.94
N GLN A 80 -11.55 26.48 -4.69
CA GLN A 80 -12.76 27.05 -5.30
C GLN A 80 -13.48 28.12 -4.46
N ALA A 81 -13.09 28.33 -3.20
CA ALA A 81 -13.81 29.24 -2.29
C ALA A 81 -13.22 30.66 -2.17
N SER A 82 -12.19 31.01 -2.95
CA SER A 82 -11.55 32.34 -2.88
C SER A 82 -11.58 33.06 -4.24
N LYS A 83 -12.74 33.09 -4.88
CA LYS A 83 -12.99 33.89 -6.09
C LYS A 83 -14.39 34.51 -6.12
N ILE A 84 -14.92 34.86 -4.94
CA ILE A 84 -16.10 35.72 -4.79
C ILE A 84 -15.65 36.96 -4.03
#